data_AF-C6DYV1-F1
#
_entry.id   AF-C6DYV1-F1
#
_cell.length_a   1.000
_cell.length_b   1.000
_cell.length_c   1.000
_cell.angle_alpha   90.00
_cell.angle_beta   90.00
_cell.angle_gamma   90.00
#
_symmetry.space_group_name_H-M   'P 1'
#
loop_
_entity.id
_entity.type
_entity.pdbx_description
1 polymer ?
#
loop_
_entity_poly.entity_id
_entity_poly.type
_entity_poly.pdbx_seq_one_letter_code
_entity_poly.pdbx_strand_id
1 'polypeptide(L)'
;MLKLLKSLLGGSEHTESIPAPSPPKSPEKPYKHPSKAQLEECERLGLIVRPGMTSRDVWQMMRDAKEDPRIKALDDAYHAQQRAIQEAEDREEYGDVVVDIYKKMEALCRVGVHHLVVFKKGKKVDADVLEFERANIEDDIEKNIHVKIEGLRPKIYKPRGAYESPYIDWNKEIVFKSDQILEVETLPTPIDMFDLDQFEKALERARLLTQTYLQE
;
A
#
# COMPACT_ATOMS: atom_id res chain seq x y z
N MET A 1 -40.62 -3.88 -50.24
CA MET A 1 -40.58 -4.39 -51.63
C MET A 1 -39.31 -3.87 -52.29
N LEU A 2 -38.55 -4.78 -52.92
CA LEU A 2 -37.39 -4.62 -53.84
C LEU A 2 -36.15 -3.86 -53.30
N LYS A 3 -34.94 -4.44 -53.14
CA LYS A 3 -33.99 -5.19 -54.02
C LYS A 3 -33.02 -4.30 -54.84
N LEU A 4 -31.71 -4.56 -54.59
CA LEU A 4 -30.53 -4.45 -55.49
C LEU A 4 -30.01 -3.00 -55.79
N LEU A 5 -28.72 -2.70 -56.00
CA LEU A 5 -27.52 -3.48 -56.35
C LEU A 5 -26.21 -2.65 -56.16
N LYS A 6 -25.09 -3.38 -56.11
CA LYS A 6 -23.67 -2.98 -56.11
C LYS A 6 -23.20 -2.16 -57.33
N SER A 7 -22.15 -1.34 -57.14
CA SER A 7 -20.99 -1.16 -58.04
C SER A 7 -19.90 -0.36 -57.29
N LEU A 8 -18.80 -0.92 -56.79
CA LEU A 8 -17.51 -1.22 -57.45
C LEU A 8 -16.96 -0.11 -58.38
N LEU A 9 -15.97 0.60 -57.83
CA LEU A 9 -14.69 1.09 -58.38
C LEU A 9 -14.64 1.71 -59.79
N GLY A 10 -14.12 2.94 -59.85
CA GLY A 10 -13.31 3.40 -60.99
C GLY A 10 -13.45 4.90 -61.28
N GLY A 11 -12.43 5.68 -60.95
CA GLY A 11 -12.33 7.09 -61.37
C GLY A 11 -11.37 7.90 -60.52
N SER A 12 -10.10 7.90 -60.93
CA SER A 12 -9.00 8.67 -60.34
C SER A 12 -9.18 10.17 -60.53
N GLU A 13 -9.18 10.93 -59.43
CA GLU A 13 -8.69 12.31 -59.44
C GLU A 13 -7.63 12.41 -58.34
N HIS A 14 -6.36 12.48 -58.75
CA HIS A 14 -5.27 12.87 -57.87
C HIS A 14 -5.49 14.34 -57.49
N THR A 15 -6.17 14.57 -56.38
CA THR A 15 -6.07 15.83 -55.66
C THR A 15 -4.82 15.75 -54.80
N GLU A 16 -3.76 16.45 -55.21
CA GLU A 16 -2.64 16.76 -54.31
C GLU A 16 -3.22 17.53 -53.12
N SER A 17 -3.31 16.85 -51.98
CA SER A 17 -3.68 17.48 -50.72
C SER A 17 -2.47 18.29 -50.26
N ILE A 18 -2.57 19.61 -50.40
CA ILE A 18 -1.65 20.54 -49.76
C ILE A 18 -1.68 20.23 -48.26
N PRO A 19 -0.55 19.86 -47.62
CA PRO A 19 -0.56 19.60 -46.19
C PRO A 19 -0.96 20.90 -45.48
N ALA A 20 -1.98 20.80 -44.63
CA ALA A 20 -2.41 21.93 -43.81
C ALA A 20 -1.20 22.49 -43.05
N PRO A 21 -1.04 23.83 -42.96
CA PRO A 21 0.04 24.42 -42.19
C PRO A 21 -0.05 23.87 -40.76
N SER A 22 1.08 23.38 -40.25
CA SER A 22 1.16 22.92 -38.87
C SER A 22 0.61 24.03 -37.96
N PRO A 23 -0.27 23.71 -36.99
CA PRO A 23 -0.76 24.72 -36.06
C PRO A 23 0.44 25.42 -35.42
N PRO A 24 0.38 26.75 -35.18
CA PRO A 24 1.46 27.45 -34.52
C PRO A 24 1.82 26.71 -33.22
N LYS A 25 3.12 26.48 -33.00
CA LYS A 25 3.63 25.91 -31.75
C LYS A 25 2.89 26.58 -30.61
N SER A 26 2.21 25.78 -29.81
CA SER A 26 1.56 26.23 -28.58
C SER A 26 2.57 27.08 -27.81
N PRO A 27 2.18 28.24 -27.23
CA PRO A 27 3.09 28.97 -26.36
C PRO A 27 3.67 27.99 -25.33
N GLU A 28 5.00 27.96 -25.21
CA GLU A 28 5.70 27.08 -24.27
C GLU A 28 4.99 27.16 -22.92
N LYS A 29 4.58 26.00 -22.38
CA LYS A 29 3.97 25.94 -21.05
C LYS A 29 4.90 26.70 -20.10
N PRO A 30 4.39 27.62 -19.26
CA PRO A 30 5.23 28.38 -18.36
C PRO A 30 6.09 27.43 -17.54
N TYR A 31 7.40 27.68 -17.58
CA TYR A 31 8.39 26.92 -16.83
C TYR A 31 7.96 26.92 -15.36
N LYS A 32 7.62 25.74 -14.82
CA LYS A 32 7.30 25.62 -13.40
C LYS A 32 8.58 25.80 -12.60
N HIS A 33 8.69 26.92 -11.91
CA HIS A 33 9.77 27.16 -10.97
C HIS A 33 9.77 26.08 -9.87
N PRO A 34 10.96 25.72 -9.32
CA PRO A 34 11.06 24.82 -8.19
C PRO A 34 10.26 25.33 -6.99
N SER A 35 9.60 24.43 -6.27
CA SER A 35 8.90 24.80 -5.04
C SER A 35 9.90 25.10 -3.91
N LYS A 36 9.46 25.84 -2.89
CA LYS A 36 10.27 26.12 -1.70
C LYS A 36 10.81 24.83 -1.05
N ALA A 37 9.97 23.81 -0.92
CA ALA A 37 10.36 22.50 -0.41
C ALA A 37 11.46 21.82 -1.26
N GLN A 38 11.40 21.95 -2.60
CA GLN A 38 12.44 21.41 -3.48
C GLN A 38 13.78 22.13 -3.30
N LEU A 39 13.77 23.43 -3.02
CA LEU A 39 14.98 24.22 -2.78
C LEU A 39 15.60 23.88 -1.42
N GLU A 40 14.79 23.77 -0.38
CA GLU A 40 15.22 23.37 0.98
C GLU A 40 15.82 21.96 0.98
N GLU A 41 15.21 21.02 0.26
CA GLU A 41 15.74 19.66 0.10
C GLU A 41 17.08 19.66 -0.65
N CYS A 42 17.23 20.48 -1.70
CA CYS A 42 18.51 20.63 -2.39
C CYS A 42 19.60 21.18 -1.45
N GLU A 43 19.29 22.22 -0.70
CA GLU A 43 20.22 22.81 0.28
C GLU A 43 20.66 21.79 1.31
N ARG A 44 19.72 21.02 1.86
CA ARG A 44 19.99 19.94 2.83
C ARG A 44 20.88 18.86 2.25
N LEU A 45 20.65 18.45 1.00
CA LEU A 45 21.46 17.47 0.29
C LEU A 45 22.80 18.05 -0.24
N GLY A 46 23.06 19.35 -0.04
CA GLY A 46 24.26 20.02 -0.54
C GLY A 46 24.29 20.23 -2.06
N LEU A 47 23.12 20.24 -2.72
CA LEU A 47 22.95 20.40 -4.15
C LEU A 47 22.79 21.87 -4.54
N ILE A 48 23.56 22.32 -5.53
CA ILE A 48 23.53 23.70 -6.00
C ILE A 48 22.50 23.86 -7.12
N VAL A 49 21.37 24.53 -6.82
CA VAL A 49 20.35 24.89 -7.80
C VAL A 49 20.78 26.14 -8.57
N ARG A 50 20.86 26.03 -9.90
CA ARG A 50 21.25 27.16 -10.77
C ARG A 50 20.03 28.01 -11.18
N PRO A 51 20.21 29.32 -11.42
CA PRO A 51 19.17 30.15 -12.01
C PRO A 51 18.66 29.55 -13.33
N GLY A 52 17.33 29.48 -13.50
CA GLY A 52 16.69 28.94 -14.70
C GLY A 52 16.37 27.44 -14.67
N MET A 53 16.80 26.69 -13.64
CA MET A 53 16.37 25.31 -13.46
C MET A 53 14.86 25.23 -13.18
N THR A 54 14.20 24.28 -13.82
CA THR A 54 12.78 24.00 -13.60
C THR A 54 12.58 23.06 -12.41
N SER A 55 11.35 22.99 -11.90
CA SER A 55 10.96 22.00 -10.88
C SER A 55 11.27 20.56 -11.32
N ARG A 56 11.19 20.25 -12.62
CA ARG A 56 11.55 18.93 -13.16
C ARG A 56 13.06 18.69 -13.12
N ASP A 57 13.86 19.68 -13.49
CA ASP A 57 15.32 19.57 -13.46
C ASP A 57 15.82 19.37 -12.03
N VAL A 58 15.24 20.11 -11.08
CA VAL A 58 15.54 19.97 -9.65
C VAL A 58 15.12 18.59 -9.13
N TRP A 59 13.94 18.09 -9.51
CA TRP A 59 13.50 16.75 -9.15
C TRP A 59 14.46 15.67 -9.67
N GLN A 60 14.87 15.76 -10.94
CA GLN A 60 15.80 14.80 -11.54
C GLN A 60 17.18 14.86 -10.86
N MET A 61 17.70 16.07 -10.60
CA MET A 61 18.96 16.26 -9.90
C MET A 61 18.95 15.64 -8.50
N MET A 62 17.88 15.83 -7.73
CA MET A 62 17.74 15.20 -6.41
C MET A 62 17.68 13.67 -6.52
N ARG A 63 16.98 13.15 -7.54
CA ARG A 63 16.89 11.70 -7.77
C ARG A 63 18.26 11.10 -8.07
N ASP A 64 19.01 11.72 -8.97
CA ASP A 64 20.34 11.25 -9.39
C ASP A 64 21.34 11.37 -8.22
N ALA A 65 21.25 12.45 -7.42
CA ALA A 65 22.06 12.62 -6.23
C ALA A 65 21.84 11.51 -5.19
N LYS A 66 20.60 11.06 -5.00
CA LYS A 66 20.26 9.97 -4.06
C LYS A 66 20.77 8.59 -4.51
N GLU A 67 21.30 8.45 -5.72
CA GLU A 67 22.04 7.26 -6.13
C GLU A 67 23.47 7.21 -5.55
N ASP A 68 24.05 8.35 -5.14
CA ASP A 68 25.33 8.40 -4.42
C ASP A 68 25.17 7.83 -3.00
N PRO A 69 25.94 6.79 -2.60
CA PRO A 69 25.86 6.20 -1.26
C PRO A 69 26.02 7.19 -0.11
N ARG A 70 26.79 8.27 -0.28
CA ARG A 70 27.01 9.29 0.76
C ARG A 70 25.78 10.17 0.94
N ILE A 71 25.19 10.61 -0.16
CA ILE A 71 23.98 11.43 -0.15
C ILE A 71 22.80 10.59 0.34
N LYS A 72 22.72 9.33 -0.08
CA LYS A 72 21.76 8.37 0.44
C LYS A 72 21.89 8.19 1.95
N ALA A 73 23.10 8.01 2.47
CA ALA A 73 23.30 7.88 3.92
C ALA A 73 22.88 9.14 4.70
N LEU A 74 23.13 10.34 4.15
CA LEU A 74 22.65 11.60 4.71
C LEU A 74 21.12 11.71 4.69
N ASP A 75 20.49 11.28 3.60
CA ASP A 75 19.04 11.23 3.43
C ASP A 75 18.40 10.27 4.44
N ASP A 76 18.95 9.06 4.56
CA ASP A 76 18.50 8.03 5.48
C ASP A 76 18.64 8.49 6.95
N ALA A 77 19.75 9.15 7.29
CA ALA A 77 19.97 9.70 8.64
C ALA A 77 18.96 10.81 8.98
N TYR A 78 18.66 11.69 8.02
CA TYR A 78 17.64 12.73 8.21
C TYR A 78 16.26 12.12 8.43
N HIS A 79 15.84 11.17 7.59
CA HIS A 79 14.57 10.48 7.76
C HIS A 79 14.50 9.66 9.07
N ALA A 80 15.62 9.08 9.52
CA ALA A 80 15.69 8.44 10.83
C ALA A 80 15.49 9.44 11.98
N GLN A 81 16.11 10.62 11.89
CA GLN A 81 15.92 11.68 12.89
C GLN A 81 14.48 12.19 12.93
N GLN A 82 13.86 12.44 11.77
CA GLN A 82 12.46 12.88 11.70
C GLN A 82 11.51 11.83 12.30
N ARG A 83 11.75 10.55 12.03
CA ARG A 83 10.98 9.46 12.66
C ARG A 83 11.17 9.39 14.18
N ALA A 84 12.37 9.63 14.67
CA ALA A 84 12.65 9.66 16.10
C ALA A 84 11.97 10.84 16.81
N ILE A 85 11.88 11.99 16.15
CA ILE A 85 11.16 13.17 16.66
C ILE A 85 9.66 12.85 16.72
N GLN A 86 9.07 12.37 15.62
CA GLN A 86 7.65 12.00 15.59
C GLN A 86 7.32 10.95 16.66
N GLU A 87 8.16 9.93 16.81
CA GLU A 87 7.96 8.93 17.86
C GLU A 87 8.03 9.54 19.27
N ALA A 88 8.92 10.50 19.53
CA ALA A 88 9.00 11.16 20.82
C ALA A 88 7.73 11.97 21.11
N GLU A 89 7.18 12.65 20.10
CA GLU A 89 5.90 13.35 20.18
C GLU A 89 4.75 12.37 20.44
N ASP A 90 4.67 11.27 19.69
CA ASP A 90 3.66 10.22 19.87
C ASP A 90 3.74 9.59 21.27
N ARG A 91 4.95 9.41 21.81
CA ARG A 91 5.16 8.90 23.17
C ARG A 91 4.73 9.89 24.24
N GLU A 92 4.96 11.18 24.02
CA GLU A 92 4.46 12.25 24.92
C GLU A 92 2.92 12.29 24.92
N GLU A 93 2.29 12.12 23.75
CA GLU A 93 0.84 12.21 23.58
C GLU A 93 0.10 10.94 24.05
N TYR A 94 0.56 9.75 23.63
CA TYR A 94 -0.15 8.49 23.80
C TYR A 94 0.45 7.55 24.86
N GLY A 95 1.69 7.81 25.28
CA GLY A 95 2.44 7.00 26.22
C GLY A 95 3.16 5.79 25.60
N ASP A 96 4.24 5.38 26.26
CA ASP A 96 5.17 4.35 25.74
C ASP A 96 4.49 3.02 25.37
N VAL A 97 3.57 2.55 26.23
CA VAL A 97 2.91 1.25 26.04
C VAL A 97 2.10 1.21 24.75
N VAL A 98 1.37 2.27 24.44
CA VAL A 98 0.54 2.35 23.23
C VAL A 98 1.43 2.40 22.00
N VAL A 99 2.48 3.23 22.01
CA VAL A 99 3.42 3.37 20.89
C VAL A 99 4.17 2.05 20.62
N ASP A 100 4.59 1.34 21.66
CA ASP A 100 5.26 0.04 21.50
C ASP A 100 4.34 -1.02 20.90
N ILE A 101 3.06 -1.06 21.33
CA ILE A 101 2.05 -1.94 20.73
C ILE A 101 1.78 -1.55 19.28
N TYR A 102 1.66 -0.24 19.00
CA TYR A 102 1.44 0.27 17.65
C TYR A 102 2.55 -0.17 16.70
N LYS A 103 3.81 0.04 17.07
CA LYS A 103 4.97 -0.38 16.28
C LYS A 103 5.02 -1.89 16.07
N LYS A 104 4.70 -2.67 17.10
CA LYS A 104 4.64 -4.14 17.00
C LYS A 104 3.57 -4.56 15.97
N MET A 105 2.39 -3.96 16.01
CA MET A 105 1.30 -4.28 15.09
C MET A 105 1.57 -3.75 13.67
N GLU A 106 2.07 -2.52 13.55
CA GLU A 106 2.45 -1.90 12.27
C GLU A 106 3.49 -2.75 11.52
N ALA A 107 4.46 -3.31 12.23
CA ALA A 107 5.48 -4.18 11.63
C ALA A 107 4.90 -5.43 10.95
N LEU A 108 3.70 -5.87 11.38
CA LEU A 108 2.97 -7.02 10.83
C LEU A 108 2.06 -6.63 9.65
N CYS A 109 1.75 -5.33 9.48
CA CYS A 109 0.90 -4.82 8.41
C CYS A 109 1.65 -4.79 7.08
N ARG A 110 1.53 -5.85 6.28
CA ARG A 110 2.21 -5.99 5.00
C ARG A 110 1.31 -6.75 4.02
N VAL A 111 1.07 -6.12 2.88
CA VAL A 111 0.27 -6.72 1.81
C VAL A 111 0.88 -8.03 1.34
N GLY A 112 0.04 -9.06 1.20
CA GLY A 112 0.45 -10.40 0.80
C GLY A 112 1.24 -11.16 1.87
N VAL A 113 1.24 -10.72 3.14
CA VAL A 113 1.75 -11.50 4.26
C VAL A 113 0.58 -11.96 5.12
N HIS A 114 0.47 -13.28 5.29
CA HIS A 114 -0.63 -13.88 6.04
C HIS A 114 -0.16 -14.33 7.42
N HIS A 115 -1.04 -14.17 8.41
CA HIS A 115 -0.77 -14.46 9.81
C HIS A 115 -1.84 -15.41 10.36
N LEU A 116 -1.43 -16.34 11.22
CA LEU A 116 -2.33 -17.03 12.13
C LEU A 116 -2.58 -16.09 13.30
N VAL A 117 -3.84 -15.78 13.58
CA VAL A 117 -4.20 -14.80 14.60
C VAL A 117 -5.16 -15.43 15.58
N VAL A 118 -4.77 -15.48 16.85
CA VAL A 118 -5.63 -15.89 17.96
C VAL A 118 -6.17 -14.63 18.62
N PHE A 119 -7.49 -14.52 18.75
CA PHE A 119 -8.14 -13.30 19.23
C PHE A 119 -9.40 -13.57 20.06
N LYS A 120 -9.74 -12.62 20.93
CA LYS A 120 -10.97 -12.60 21.72
C LYS A 120 -12.11 -12.04 20.89
N LYS A 121 -13.21 -12.79 20.84
CA LYS A 121 -14.50 -12.37 20.27
C LYS A 121 -15.58 -12.43 21.35
N GLY A 122 -15.79 -11.31 22.05
CA GLY A 122 -16.63 -11.27 23.24
C GLY A 122 -16.03 -12.15 24.34
N LYS A 123 -16.77 -13.20 24.76
CA LYS A 123 -16.32 -14.14 25.80
C LYS A 123 -15.60 -15.38 25.26
N LYS A 124 -15.39 -15.48 23.95
CA LYS A 124 -14.76 -16.64 23.31
C LYS A 124 -13.39 -16.28 22.77
N VAL A 125 -12.49 -17.25 22.77
CA VAL A 125 -11.25 -17.20 21.99
C VAL A 125 -11.50 -17.91 20.67
N ASP A 126 -11.06 -17.29 19.58
CA ASP A 126 -11.17 -17.77 18.21
C ASP A 126 -9.82 -17.59 17.52
N ALA A 127 -9.59 -18.30 16.42
CA ALA A 127 -8.41 -18.06 15.60
C ALA A 127 -8.71 -18.21 14.12
N ASP A 128 -8.03 -17.41 13.32
CA ASP A 128 -8.22 -17.36 11.88
C ASP A 128 -6.91 -17.02 11.18
N VAL A 129 -6.88 -17.17 9.85
CA VAL A 129 -5.77 -16.69 9.02
C VAL A 129 -6.16 -15.33 8.46
N LEU A 130 -5.34 -14.32 8.68
CA LEU A 130 -5.64 -12.93 8.34
C LEU A 130 -4.47 -12.27 7.62
N GLU A 131 -4.78 -11.32 6.76
CA GLU A 131 -3.82 -10.34 6.23
C GLU A 131 -4.04 -9.02 6.98
N PHE A 132 -2.98 -8.43 7.54
CA PHE A 132 -3.09 -7.12 8.17
C PHE A 132 -2.68 -6.04 7.19
N GLU A 133 -3.54 -5.04 7.01
CA GLU A 133 -3.32 -3.95 6.05
C GLU A 133 -2.73 -2.72 6.74
N ARG A 134 -3.24 -2.39 7.93
CA ARG A 134 -2.87 -1.16 8.63
C ARG A 134 -3.06 -1.29 10.14
N ALA A 135 -2.21 -0.59 10.89
CA ALA A 135 -2.43 -0.30 12.29
C ALA A 135 -2.49 1.22 12.48
N ASN A 136 -3.32 1.70 13.40
CA ASN A 136 -3.37 3.11 13.78
C ASN A 136 -3.60 3.23 15.29
N ILE A 137 -3.13 4.31 15.89
CA ILE A 137 -3.56 4.72 17.23
C ILE A 137 -4.90 5.44 17.07
N GLU A 138 -5.94 4.95 17.72
CA GLU A 138 -7.25 5.61 17.80
C GLU A 138 -7.48 6.10 19.23
N ASP A 139 -7.91 7.36 19.34
CA ASP A 139 -8.42 7.96 20.57
C ASP A 139 -9.94 8.05 20.47
N ASP A 140 -10.64 7.08 21.07
CA ASP A 140 -12.09 7.16 21.20
C ASP A 140 -12.46 8.28 22.21
N ILE A 141 -13.60 8.94 21.97
CA ILE A 141 -14.16 10.00 22.83
C ILE A 141 -14.04 9.56 24.31
N GLU A 142 -13.32 10.35 25.12
CA GLU A 142 -12.94 10.07 26.52
C GLU A 142 -11.57 9.38 26.77
N LYS A 143 -10.53 9.64 25.95
CA LYS A 143 -9.15 9.20 26.21
C LYS A 143 -8.96 7.68 26.25
N ASN A 144 -9.81 6.92 25.57
CA ASN A 144 -9.65 5.48 25.46
C ASN A 144 -8.73 5.16 24.27
N ILE A 145 -7.46 5.52 24.46
CA ILE A 145 -6.42 5.36 23.45
C ILE A 145 -6.12 3.87 23.29
N HIS A 146 -6.26 3.37 22.07
CA HIS A 146 -5.97 1.98 21.73
C HIS A 146 -5.42 1.87 20.32
N VAL A 147 -4.66 0.82 20.05
CA VAL A 147 -4.21 0.52 18.68
C VAL A 147 -5.30 -0.28 17.98
N LYS A 148 -5.82 0.28 16.89
CA LYS A 148 -6.72 -0.40 15.95
C LYS A 148 -5.90 -1.07 14.85
N ILE A 149 -6.28 -2.30 14.53
CA ILE A 149 -5.71 -3.09 13.44
C ILE A 149 -6.80 -3.36 12.41
N GLU A 150 -6.54 -2.94 11.17
CA GLU A 150 -7.37 -3.19 10.00
C GLU A 150 -6.73 -4.31 9.18
N GLY A 151 -7.57 -5.23 8.70
CA GLY A 151 -7.10 -6.35 7.90
C GLY A 151 -8.20 -7.00 7.10
N LEU A 152 -7.83 -8.11 6.47
CA LEU A 152 -8.64 -8.87 5.55
C LEU A 152 -8.72 -10.32 6.01
N ARG A 153 -9.94 -10.82 6.08
CA ARG A 153 -10.23 -12.25 6.23
C ARG A 153 -10.42 -12.87 4.84
N PRO A 154 -9.97 -14.11 4.64
CA PRO A 154 -10.14 -14.80 3.38
C PRO A 154 -11.60 -15.21 3.18
N LYS A 155 -12.03 -15.17 1.92
CA LYS A 155 -13.29 -15.73 1.45
C LYS A 155 -13.01 -16.73 0.35
N ILE A 156 -13.43 -17.98 0.57
CA ILE A 156 -13.34 -19.01 -0.46
C ILE A 156 -14.49 -18.83 -1.44
N TYR A 157 -14.16 -18.57 -2.69
CA TYR A 157 -15.12 -18.56 -3.79
C TYR A 157 -15.17 -19.93 -4.45
N LYS A 158 -16.38 -20.48 -4.57
CA LYS A 158 -16.65 -21.72 -5.30
C LYS A 158 -17.49 -21.37 -6.53
N PRO A 159 -16.86 -21.13 -7.70
CA PRO A 159 -17.57 -20.80 -8.92
C PRO A 159 -18.60 -21.86 -9.29
N ARG A 160 -19.75 -21.45 -9.84
CA ARG A 160 -20.81 -22.38 -10.26
C ARG A 160 -20.57 -23.00 -11.64
N GLY A 161 -19.53 -22.57 -12.36
CA GLY A 161 -19.20 -23.04 -13.70
C GLY A 161 -17.96 -23.94 -13.71
N ALA A 162 -17.87 -24.83 -14.70
CA ALA A 162 -16.79 -25.81 -14.84
C ALA A 162 -15.43 -25.22 -15.26
N TYR A 163 -15.33 -23.90 -15.47
CA TYR A 163 -14.16 -23.24 -16.06
C TYR A 163 -13.33 -22.42 -15.06
N GLU A 164 -13.79 -22.25 -13.83
CA GLU A 164 -13.06 -21.53 -12.79
C GLU A 164 -12.83 -22.46 -11.61
N SER A 165 -11.56 -22.63 -11.23
CA SER A 165 -11.20 -23.36 -10.01
C SER A 165 -11.59 -22.53 -8.79
N PRO A 166 -11.98 -23.15 -7.66
CA PRO A 166 -12.17 -22.42 -6.42
C PRO A 166 -10.90 -21.67 -6.03
N TYR A 167 -11.05 -20.49 -5.45
CA TYR A 167 -9.94 -19.63 -5.07
C TYR A 167 -10.24 -18.87 -3.79
N ILE A 168 -9.17 -18.37 -3.18
CA ILE A 168 -9.16 -17.55 -1.97
C ILE A 168 -9.02 -16.10 -2.40
N ASP A 169 -9.87 -15.25 -1.83
CA ASP A 169 -9.76 -13.81 -2.01
C ASP A 169 -9.88 -13.11 -0.65
N TRP A 170 -8.91 -12.24 -0.38
CA TRP A 170 -8.73 -11.52 0.88
C TRP A 170 -9.47 -10.20 0.77
N ASN A 171 -10.79 -10.22 0.97
CA ASN A 171 -11.65 -9.05 0.73
C ASN A 171 -12.60 -8.74 1.87
N LYS A 172 -12.65 -9.57 2.91
CA LYS A 172 -13.56 -9.36 4.02
C LYS A 172 -12.86 -8.54 5.08
N GLU A 173 -13.11 -7.23 5.04
CA GLU A 173 -12.61 -6.28 6.02
C GLU A 173 -12.96 -6.69 7.46
N ILE A 174 -11.97 -6.58 8.33
CA ILE A 174 -12.08 -6.80 9.76
C ILE A 174 -11.29 -5.73 10.50
N VAL A 175 -11.77 -5.43 11.71
CA VAL A 175 -11.15 -4.45 12.60
C VAL A 175 -10.99 -5.10 13.97
N PHE A 176 -9.80 -4.99 14.54
CA PHE A 176 -9.50 -5.39 15.91
C PHE A 176 -8.99 -4.21 16.71
N LYS A 177 -9.28 -4.24 18.01
CA LYS A 177 -8.46 -3.54 19.01
C LYS A 177 -7.29 -4.46 19.39
N SER A 178 -6.10 -3.90 19.60
CA SER A 178 -4.88 -4.65 19.92
C SER A 178 -5.02 -5.57 21.13
N ASP A 179 -5.79 -5.18 22.15
CA ASP A 179 -6.09 -5.98 23.34
C ASP A 179 -6.95 -7.23 23.07
N GLN A 180 -7.62 -7.27 21.92
CA GLN A 180 -8.35 -8.45 21.47
C GLN A 180 -7.42 -9.50 20.87
N ILE A 181 -6.23 -9.11 20.38
CA ILE A 181 -5.27 -10.03 19.77
C ILE A 181 -4.41 -10.65 20.87
N LEU A 182 -4.47 -11.97 21.00
CA LEU A 182 -3.71 -12.73 22.02
C LEU A 182 -2.39 -13.22 21.47
N GLU A 183 -2.40 -13.72 20.23
CA GLU A 183 -1.22 -14.24 19.55
C GLU A 183 -1.29 -13.97 18.06
N VAL A 184 -0.11 -13.71 17.48
CA VAL A 184 0.07 -13.60 16.03
C VAL A 184 1.28 -14.43 15.65
N GLU A 185 1.09 -15.34 14.70
CA GLU A 185 2.17 -16.11 14.09
C GLU A 185 2.21 -15.85 12.58
N THR A 186 3.26 -15.21 12.09
CA THR A 186 3.43 -14.94 10.66
C THR A 186 3.75 -16.22 9.91
N LEU A 187 3.02 -16.48 8.82
CA LEU A 187 3.32 -17.61 7.95
C LEU A 187 4.63 -17.36 7.19
N PRO A 188 5.50 -18.38 7.06
CA PRO A 188 6.80 -18.24 6.39
C PRO A 188 6.66 -17.95 4.90
N THR A 189 5.56 -18.38 4.31
CA THR A 189 5.19 -18.11 2.92
C THR A 189 3.74 -17.62 2.85
N PRO A 190 3.45 -16.63 2.00
CA PRO A 190 2.09 -16.28 1.65
C PRO A 190 1.34 -17.50 1.08
N ILE A 191 0.02 -17.50 1.24
CA ILE A 191 -0.86 -18.53 0.71
C ILE A 191 -1.25 -18.10 -0.69
N ASP A 192 -0.97 -18.95 -1.68
CA ASP A 192 -1.39 -18.69 -3.05
C ASP A 192 -2.92 -18.72 -3.16
N MET A 193 -3.46 -17.86 -4.03
CA MET A 193 -4.92 -17.73 -4.17
C MET A 193 -5.61 -19.03 -4.62
N PHE A 194 -4.91 -19.96 -5.26
CA PHE A 194 -5.44 -21.26 -5.68
C PHE A 194 -5.01 -22.42 -4.77
N ASP A 195 -4.18 -22.18 -3.75
CA ASP A 195 -3.69 -23.21 -2.83
C ASP A 195 -4.63 -23.36 -1.60
N LEU A 196 -5.78 -23.98 -1.84
CA LEU A 196 -6.76 -24.27 -0.80
C LEU A 196 -6.23 -25.23 0.27
N ASP A 197 -5.34 -26.16 -0.11
CA ASP A 197 -4.80 -27.16 0.81
C ASP A 197 -3.87 -26.51 1.84
N GLN A 198 -3.02 -25.57 1.41
CA GLN A 198 -2.19 -24.79 2.32
C GLN A 198 -3.05 -23.93 3.25
N PHE A 199 -4.13 -23.34 2.72
CA PHE A 199 -5.08 -22.58 3.53
C PHE A 199 -5.78 -23.43 4.60
N GLU A 200 -6.27 -24.61 4.24
CA GLU A 200 -6.91 -25.53 5.19
C GLU A 200 -5.92 -25.97 6.29
N LYS A 201 -4.67 -26.28 5.94
CA LYS A 201 -3.61 -26.58 6.93
C LYS A 201 -3.31 -25.40 7.85
N ALA A 202 -3.29 -24.18 7.33
CA ALA A 202 -3.09 -22.98 8.12
C ALA A 202 -4.25 -22.76 9.11
N LEU A 203 -5.50 -22.98 8.67
CA LEU A 203 -6.67 -22.92 9.54
C LEU A 203 -6.66 -23.99 10.63
N GLU A 204 -6.28 -25.22 10.30
CA GLU A 204 -6.12 -26.28 11.29
C GLU A 204 -5.07 -25.91 12.35
N ARG A 205 -3.94 -25.36 11.91
CA ARG A 205 -2.90 -24.87 12.81
C ARG A 205 -3.39 -23.72 13.70
N ALA A 206 -4.14 -22.77 13.16
CA ALA A 206 -4.76 -21.70 13.94
C ALA A 206 -5.72 -22.25 15.02
N ARG A 207 -6.53 -23.26 14.68
CA ARG A 207 -7.43 -23.92 15.65
C ARG A 207 -6.67 -24.66 16.74
N LEU A 208 -5.55 -25.30 16.41
CA LEU A 208 -4.68 -25.94 17.40
C LEU A 208 -4.05 -24.91 18.35
N LEU A 209 -3.58 -23.78 17.81
CA LEU A 209 -3.11 -22.65 18.63
C LEU A 209 -4.21 -22.12 19.57
N THR A 210 -5.47 -22.11 19.13
CA THR A 210 -6.59 -21.70 20.00
C THR A 210 -6.72 -22.58 21.26
N GLN A 211 -6.37 -23.87 21.18
CA GLN A 211 -6.57 -24.81 22.29
C GLN A 211 -5.66 -24.51 23.49
N THR A 212 -4.48 -23.90 23.28
CA THR A 212 -3.59 -23.51 24.39
C THR A 212 -4.23 -22.43 25.26
N TYR A 213 -5.02 -21.53 24.67
CA TYR A 213 -5.71 -20.44 25.35
C TYR A 213 -7.07 -20.81 25.95
N LEU A 214 -7.55 -22.04 25.71
CA LEU A 214 -8.80 -22.55 26.29
C LEU A 214 -8.56 -23.48 27.50
N GLN A 215 -7.30 -23.83 27.78
CA GLN A 215 -6.91 -24.70 28.88
C GLN A 215 -6.45 -23.94 30.13
N GLU A 216 -6.40 -22.60 30.07
CA GLU A 216 -6.12 -21.67 31.18
C GLU A 216 -7.44 -21.07 31.73
#